data_AF-A0A135LDD9-F1
#
_entry.id   AF-A0A135LDD9-F1
#
_cell.length_a   1.000
_cell.length_b   1.000
_cell.length_c   1.000
_cell.angle_alpha   90.00
_cell.angle_beta   90.00
_cell.angle_gamma   90.00
#
_symmetry.space_group_name_H-M   'P 1'
#
loop_
_entity.id
_entity.type
_entity.pdbx_description
1 polymer ?
#
loop_
_entity_poly.entity_id
_entity_poly.type
_entity_poly.pdbx_seq_one_letter_code
_entity_poly.pdbx_strand_id
1 'polypeptide(L)'
;MTENDYEVIKTTEEYQLIINSFDLSPTRWWNKRQLTAKNTWNIPDHLSCLWDDLELVIARDGGTHPLFPMRIESLLLALLADKIKNESLHTGGSLNLPHWSFRKRILTREMEDDQILAPMNIIDYVLWYGHCWELETNMIVMKTKLPVSRSWALLQNMARIHHARKLAGRDTVIYGIMTDGIKWVFIHLTHKRRYTIKVFSWDNERDRIVAQAQDIIDQAVALHRKIISRSSLPTPTVHESRRCQIKEMPTPCKDSGDGNGRVIEENTYEMGPLVCADYPAIKLGAQLQNGLGLLDQLKALGIDRLDTAARYSPGNPGGSEKLIGEVQAASQGFTIDTKINIPDAAIADGAGSLTAAAIANSIDTSFDRLKVDKVHILHFHRSDPVTPVAEQAAEIQKQYLAGRFEKFGVSNFSTEEVAELIAVCEENGYIKPSVFQGRYNLIDRQMEESLFPLLRKHNIVFNAYRYASISWFMPMHPSFQSLIKHRILQSPLASGFLTGRATRGDVEGTRFSPNNQISSALNSMYDKPHIHTAMTGLLDTLEPLQISGSEACLRWIYHHSVLKEGDGVILGASKLPQIVQNVDDIAKGPLPAEVVRSIDLLWEELQK
;
A
#
# COMPACT_ATOMS: atom_id res chain seq x y z
N MET A 1 -0.97 -9.04 -38.50
CA MET A 1 -1.29 -7.63 -38.80
C MET A 1 -1.99 -7.59 -40.13
N THR A 2 -3.10 -6.86 -40.22
CA THR A 2 -3.60 -6.44 -41.53
C THR A 2 -2.62 -5.42 -42.11
N GLU A 3 -2.54 -5.32 -43.43
CA GLU A 3 -1.71 -4.30 -44.09
C GLU A 3 -2.11 -2.88 -43.63
N ASN A 4 -3.40 -2.70 -43.35
CA ASN A 4 -3.99 -1.49 -42.80
C ASN A 4 -3.42 -1.09 -41.42
N ASP A 5 -3.23 -2.03 -40.49
CA ASP A 5 -2.65 -1.73 -39.16
C ASP A 5 -1.22 -1.19 -39.27
N TYR A 6 -0.47 -1.66 -40.28
CA TYR A 6 0.92 -1.27 -40.48
C TYR A 6 1.05 0.12 -41.11
N GLU A 7 0.15 0.44 -42.04
CA GLU A 7 0.05 1.77 -42.66
C GLU A 7 -0.40 2.83 -41.63
N VAL A 8 -1.34 2.49 -40.73
CA VAL A 8 -1.76 3.39 -39.63
C VAL A 8 -0.59 3.77 -38.72
N ILE A 9 0.31 2.83 -38.41
CA ILE A 9 1.47 3.11 -37.55
C ILE A 9 2.48 3.99 -38.28
N LYS A 10 2.78 3.67 -39.55
CA LYS A 10 3.84 4.32 -40.33
C LYS A 10 3.53 5.74 -40.79
N THR A 11 2.26 6.09 -40.87
CA THR A 11 1.78 7.38 -41.36
C THR A 11 1.89 8.51 -40.34
N THR A 12 2.19 8.19 -39.08
CA THR A 12 2.37 9.20 -38.02
C THR A 12 3.75 9.87 -38.10
N GLU A 13 3.78 11.21 -38.00
CA GLU A 13 5.03 11.98 -38.02
C GLU A 13 5.94 11.61 -36.85
N GLU A 14 5.35 11.35 -35.68
CA GLU A 14 6.07 10.95 -34.47
C GLU A 14 6.79 9.61 -34.65
N TYR A 15 6.17 8.65 -35.35
CA TYR A 15 6.82 7.39 -35.67
C TYR A 15 8.05 7.60 -36.55
N GLN A 16 7.92 8.40 -37.64
CA GLN A 16 9.05 8.69 -38.53
C GLN A 16 10.19 9.38 -37.79
N LEU A 17 9.85 10.33 -36.90
CA LEU A 17 10.83 11.00 -36.03
C LEU A 17 11.61 9.99 -35.20
N ILE A 18 10.93 9.06 -34.51
CA ILE A 18 11.59 8.05 -33.66
C ILE A 18 12.51 7.14 -34.47
N ILE A 19 12.05 6.68 -35.63
CA ILE A 19 12.82 5.81 -36.51
C ILE A 19 14.12 6.50 -36.95
N ASN A 20 14.04 7.79 -37.31
CA ASN A 20 15.19 8.57 -37.74
C ASN A 20 16.12 8.92 -36.57
N SER A 21 15.59 9.39 -35.44
CA SER A 21 16.38 9.81 -34.26
C SER A 21 17.20 8.67 -33.66
N PHE A 22 16.66 7.43 -33.67
CA PHE A 22 17.34 6.27 -33.08
C PHE A 22 17.98 5.34 -34.12
N ASP A 23 17.96 5.70 -35.41
CA ASP A 23 18.50 4.91 -36.52
C ASP A 23 17.95 3.47 -36.50
N LEU A 24 16.62 3.37 -36.43
CA LEU A 24 15.90 2.10 -36.35
C LEU A 24 15.52 1.61 -37.74
N SER A 25 15.53 0.29 -37.96
CA SER A 25 15.06 -0.28 -39.22
C SER A 25 14.11 -1.46 -39.02
N PRO A 26 13.02 -1.57 -39.81
CA PRO A 26 12.10 -2.69 -39.68
C PRO A 26 12.78 -3.99 -40.11
N THR A 27 12.43 -5.11 -39.46
CA THR A 27 12.85 -6.45 -39.86
C THR A 27 11.70 -7.45 -39.77
N ARG A 28 11.77 -8.49 -40.60
CA ARG A 28 10.88 -9.66 -40.54
C ARG A 28 11.51 -10.82 -39.75
N TRP A 29 12.64 -10.61 -39.07
CA TRP A 29 13.36 -11.69 -38.37
C TRP A 29 12.48 -12.43 -37.34
N TRP A 30 11.68 -11.69 -36.57
CA TRP A 30 10.75 -12.29 -35.62
C TRP A 30 9.58 -13.04 -36.28
N ASN A 31 9.36 -12.84 -37.59
CA ASN A 31 8.40 -13.62 -38.39
C ASN A 31 9.01 -14.93 -38.90
N LYS A 32 10.35 -15.01 -39.04
CA LYS A 32 11.07 -16.21 -39.51
C LYS A 32 11.39 -17.20 -38.40
N ARG A 33 11.62 -16.72 -37.17
CA ARG A 33 11.55 -17.57 -35.97
C ARG A 33 10.08 -17.95 -35.85
N GLN A 34 9.66 -19.01 -36.56
CA GLN A 34 8.33 -19.59 -36.40
C GLN A 34 8.10 -19.69 -34.89
N LEU A 35 7.02 -19.08 -34.42
CA LEU A 35 6.55 -19.30 -33.06
C LEU A 35 6.03 -20.75 -33.03
N THR A 36 6.95 -21.70 -33.03
CA THR A 36 6.73 -23.11 -32.67
C THR A 36 6.59 -23.26 -31.15
N ALA A 37 6.38 -22.16 -30.43
CA ALA A 37 5.96 -22.20 -29.05
C ALA A 37 4.56 -22.82 -29.01
N LYS A 38 4.52 -24.16 -28.92
CA LYS A 38 3.39 -24.82 -28.27
C LYS A 38 3.25 -24.11 -26.93
N ASN A 39 2.07 -23.58 -26.63
CA ASN A 39 1.79 -23.13 -25.28
C ASN A 39 1.99 -24.34 -24.35
N THR A 40 3.11 -24.39 -23.65
CA THR A 40 3.43 -25.46 -22.70
C THR A 40 2.89 -25.14 -21.31
N TRP A 41 2.35 -23.94 -21.12
CA TRP A 41 1.80 -23.52 -19.86
C TRP A 41 0.33 -23.96 -19.79
N ASN A 42 0.07 -24.88 -18.87
CA ASN A 42 -1.29 -25.24 -18.50
C ASN A 42 -1.86 -24.11 -17.65
N ILE A 43 -2.73 -23.31 -18.27
CA ILE A 43 -3.46 -22.23 -17.59
C ILE A 43 -4.21 -22.86 -16.41
N PRO A 44 -3.97 -22.44 -15.17
CA PRO A 44 -4.69 -22.98 -14.03
C PRO A 44 -6.20 -22.75 -14.13
N ASP A 45 -7.00 -23.71 -13.67
CA ASP A 45 -8.47 -23.65 -13.79
C ASP A 45 -9.06 -22.35 -13.22
N HIS A 46 -8.58 -21.91 -12.04
CA HIS A 46 -9.03 -20.65 -11.43
C HIS A 46 -8.76 -19.42 -12.29
N LEU A 47 -7.67 -19.42 -13.06
CA LEU A 47 -7.29 -18.32 -13.94
C LEU A 47 -8.08 -18.38 -15.24
N SER A 48 -8.37 -19.59 -15.74
CA SER A 48 -9.32 -19.77 -16.84
C SER A 48 -10.70 -19.24 -16.44
N CYS A 49 -11.22 -19.63 -15.27
CA CYS A 49 -12.49 -19.14 -14.75
C CYS A 49 -12.50 -17.61 -14.61
N LEU A 50 -11.44 -17.00 -14.05
CA LEU A 50 -11.32 -15.55 -13.97
C LEU A 50 -11.38 -14.90 -15.35
N TRP A 51 -10.68 -15.45 -16.34
CA TRP A 51 -10.70 -14.89 -17.69
C TRP A 51 -12.04 -15.07 -18.38
N ASP A 52 -12.72 -16.21 -18.19
CA ASP A 52 -14.06 -16.46 -18.71
C ASP A 52 -15.09 -15.50 -18.08
N ASP A 53 -15.00 -15.25 -16.77
CA ASP A 53 -15.82 -14.26 -16.07
C ASP A 53 -15.55 -12.83 -16.59
N LEU A 54 -14.28 -12.50 -16.83
CA LEU A 54 -13.91 -11.23 -17.43
C LEU A 54 -14.49 -11.08 -18.84
N GLU A 55 -14.48 -12.14 -19.66
CA GLU A 55 -15.13 -12.11 -20.98
C GLU A 55 -16.64 -11.89 -20.88
N LEU A 56 -17.33 -12.53 -19.93
CA LEU A 56 -18.77 -12.34 -19.73
C LEU A 56 -19.13 -10.90 -19.38
N VAL A 57 -18.27 -10.23 -18.61
CA VAL A 57 -18.44 -8.83 -18.23
C VAL A 57 -18.12 -7.89 -19.39
N ILE A 58 -17.04 -8.16 -20.14
CA ILE A 58 -16.59 -7.34 -21.27
C ILE A 58 -17.54 -7.48 -22.48
N ALA A 59 -18.16 -8.64 -22.70
CA ALA A 59 -19.07 -8.86 -23.81
C ALA A 59 -20.42 -8.12 -23.68
N ARG A 60 -20.79 -7.68 -22.46
CA ARG A 60 -22.07 -6.97 -22.20
C ARG A 60 -21.99 -5.47 -22.44
N ASP A 61 -20.83 -4.87 -22.20
CA ASP A 61 -20.56 -3.47 -22.49
C ASP A 61 -19.70 -3.40 -23.75
N GLY A 62 -20.28 -3.01 -24.89
CA GLY A 62 -19.55 -2.83 -26.16
C GLY A 62 -18.52 -1.67 -26.14
N GLY A 63 -17.91 -1.38 -24.99
CA GLY A 63 -16.98 -0.30 -24.72
C GLY A 63 -16.01 -0.64 -23.58
N THR A 64 -15.16 0.33 -23.21
CA THR A 64 -13.99 0.07 -22.38
C THR A 64 -14.32 -0.29 -20.93
N HIS A 65 -14.14 -1.55 -20.53
CA HIS A 65 -14.46 -2.03 -19.20
C HIS A 65 -13.32 -1.78 -18.19
N PRO A 66 -13.57 -1.26 -16.98
CA PRO A 66 -12.56 -1.00 -15.94
C PRO A 66 -11.80 -2.25 -15.44
N LEU A 67 -12.21 -3.45 -15.88
CA LEU A 67 -11.56 -4.72 -15.55
C LEU A 67 -10.46 -5.13 -16.56
N PHE A 68 -10.21 -4.37 -17.62
CA PHE A 68 -9.11 -4.63 -18.55
C PHE A 68 -7.72 -4.72 -17.90
N PRO A 69 -7.36 -3.88 -16.91
CA PRO A 69 -6.12 -4.05 -16.16
C PRO A 69 -5.99 -5.43 -15.51
N MET A 70 -7.11 -6.03 -15.06
CA MET A 70 -7.08 -7.34 -14.39
C MET A 70 -6.65 -8.47 -15.33
N ARG A 71 -7.05 -8.46 -16.60
CA ARG A 71 -6.60 -9.47 -17.57
C ARG A 71 -5.11 -9.39 -17.82
N ILE A 72 -4.58 -8.17 -17.97
CA ILE A 72 -3.15 -7.92 -18.22
C ILE A 72 -2.34 -8.34 -16.99
N GLU A 73 -2.75 -7.91 -15.80
CA GLU A 73 -2.04 -8.17 -14.54
C GLU A 73 -2.08 -9.65 -14.17
N SER A 74 -3.26 -10.28 -14.25
CA SER A 74 -3.41 -11.71 -13.95
C SER A 74 -2.56 -12.58 -14.88
N LEU A 75 -2.47 -12.25 -16.17
CA LEU A 75 -1.57 -12.94 -17.09
C LEU A 75 -0.09 -12.74 -16.74
N LEU A 76 0.37 -11.49 -16.66
CA LEU A 76 1.79 -11.19 -16.46
C LEU A 76 2.32 -11.70 -15.11
N LEU A 77 1.50 -11.62 -14.06
CA LEU A 77 1.83 -12.13 -12.73
C LEU A 77 1.81 -13.66 -12.71
N ALA A 78 0.81 -14.30 -13.30
CA ALA A 78 0.72 -15.76 -13.31
C ALA A 78 1.88 -16.42 -14.07
N LEU A 79 2.27 -15.87 -15.23
CA LEU A 79 3.40 -16.39 -16.01
C LEU A 79 4.73 -16.25 -15.26
N LEU A 80 4.96 -15.11 -14.62
CA LEU A 80 6.18 -14.91 -13.82
C LEU A 80 6.19 -15.81 -12.57
N ALA A 81 5.05 -15.93 -11.88
CA ALA A 81 4.93 -16.76 -10.69
C ALA A 81 5.12 -18.26 -11.01
N ASP A 82 4.52 -18.75 -12.09
CA ASP A 82 4.72 -20.12 -12.57
C ASP A 82 6.20 -20.39 -12.87
N LYS A 83 6.83 -19.45 -13.59
CA LYS A 83 8.24 -19.57 -13.90
C LYS A 83 9.10 -19.60 -12.63
N ILE A 84 8.90 -18.66 -11.71
CA ILE A 84 9.60 -18.60 -10.42
C ILE A 84 9.42 -19.89 -9.61
N LYS A 85 8.20 -20.42 -9.56
CA LYS A 85 7.90 -21.68 -8.86
C LYS A 85 8.71 -22.83 -9.44
N ASN A 86 8.73 -22.95 -10.77
CA ASN A 86 9.51 -23.97 -11.47
C ASN A 86 11.03 -23.82 -11.25
N GLU A 87 11.54 -22.59 -11.18
CA GLU A 87 12.96 -22.32 -10.85
C GLU A 87 13.32 -22.68 -9.41
N SER A 88 12.44 -22.36 -8.46
CA SER A 88 12.68 -22.53 -7.01
C SER A 88 12.73 -24.00 -6.61
N LEU A 89 11.95 -24.86 -7.29
CA LEU A 89 11.98 -26.31 -7.11
C LEU A 89 13.34 -26.95 -7.48
N HIS A 90 14.15 -26.28 -8.30
CA HIS A 90 15.41 -26.83 -8.81
C HIS A 90 16.67 -26.30 -8.13
N THR A 91 16.59 -25.21 -7.36
CA THR A 91 17.80 -24.46 -6.92
C THR A 91 18.01 -24.35 -5.41
N GLY A 92 17.08 -24.79 -4.56
CA GLY A 92 17.31 -24.98 -3.11
C GLY A 92 17.81 -23.74 -2.34
N GLY A 93 17.73 -22.55 -2.93
CA GLY A 93 18.31 -21.32 -2.42
C GLY A 93 17.40 -20.12 -2.69
N SER A 94 17.22 -19.30 -1.66
CA SER A 94 16.55 -18.00 -1.71
C SER A 94 17.55 -16.94 -2.19
N LEU A 95 17.24 -16.14 -3.22
CA LEU A 95 17.71 -14.74 -3.44
C LEU A 95 17.36 -14.19 -4.85
N ASN A 96 16.82 -12.96 -4.91
CA ASN A 96 16.77 -12.02 -6.06
C ASN A 96 16.07 -12.40 -7.37
N LEU A 97 14.87 -12.97 -7.36
CA LEU A 97 14.17 -13.33 -8.60
C LEU A 97 13.71 -12.11 -9.45
N PRO A 98 13.52 -12.29 -10.77
CA PRO A 98 12.88 -11.26 -11.59
C PRO A 98 11.54 -10.83 -11.01
N HIS A 99 11.22 -9.55 -11.08
CA HIS A 99 10.00 -9.00 -10.48
C HIS A 99 9.40 -7.89 -11.36
N TRP A 100 8.08 -7.74 -11.26
CA TRP A 100 7.37 -6.63 -11.89
C TRP A 100 7.47 -5.38 -11.04
N SER A 101 7.66 -4.24 -11.68
CA SER A 101 7.45 -2.93 -11.08
C SER A 101 6.38 -2.17 -11.86
N PHE A 102 5.58 -1.39 -11.15
CA PHE A 102 4.38 -0.77 -11.67
C PHE A 102 4.57 0.74 -11.86
N ARG A 103 3.98 1.30 -12.94
CA ARG A 103 3.87 2.74 -13.23
C ARG A 103 5.18 3.54 -13.11
N LYS A 104 6.17 3.23 -13.94
CA LYS A 104 7.42 4.01 -14.02
C LYS A 104 7.32 5.10 -15.08
N ARG A 105 7.86 6.29 -14.79
CA ARG A 105 8.05 7.33 -15.82
C ARG A 105 9.47 7.22 -16.35
N ILE A 106 9.60 7.08 -17.68
CA ILE A 106 10.91 7.04 -18.31
C ILE A 106 11.24 8.44 -18.83
N LEU A 107 12.33 8.99 -18.29
CA LEU A 107 12.95 10.23 -18.76
C LEU A 107 14.31 9.89 -19.37
N THR A 108 14.50 10.30 -20.62
CA THR A 108 15.80 10.27 -21.27
C THR A 108 16.15 11.67 -21.76
N ARG A 109 17.29 12.20 -21.29
CA ARG A 109 17.83 13.46 -21.79
C ARG A 109 18.36 13.27 -23.22
N GLU A 110 17.87 14.08 -24.15
CA GLU A 110 18.72 14.57 -25.23
C GLU A 110 19.42 15.82 -24.68
N MET A 111 20.74 15.88 -24.84
CA MET A 111 21.53 17.06 -24.51
C MET A 111 21.66 17.86 -25.80
N GLU A 112 20.75 18.81 -26.01
CA GLU A 112 20.97 20.01 -26.80
C GLU A 112 20.08 21.09 -26.17
N ASP A 113 20.74 22.12 -25.60
CA ASP A 113 20.19 23.41 -25.16
C ASP A 113 19.01 23.45 -24.18
N ASP A 114 19.23 23.00 -22.93
CA ASP A 114 18.52 23.38 -21.68
C ASP A 114 16.97 23.47 -21.66
N GLN A 115 16.27 22.94 -22.68
CA GLN A 115 14.83 22.77 -22.70
C GLN A 115 14.47 21.27 -22.74
N ILE A 116 13.64 20.83 -21.79
CA ILE A 116 13.07 19.48 -21.75
C ILE A 116 12.01 19.40 -22.88
N LEU A 117 12.42 19.10 -24.10
CA LEU A 117 11.53 19.12 -25.27
C LEU A 117 10.82 17.80 -25.60
N ALA A 118 10.95 16.76 -24.77
CA ALA A 118 10.39 15.44 -25.11
C ALA A 118 9.22 15.00 -24.19
N PRO A 119 8.14 14.39 -24.73
CA PRO A 119 7.03 13.92 -23.93
C PRO A 119 7.45 12.81 -22.96
N MET A 120 7.04 12.97 -21.70
CA MET A 120 7.20 11.99 -20.63
C MET A 120 6.13 10.91 -20.78
N ASN A 121 6.56 9.69 -21.08
CA ASN A 121 5.65 8.54 -21.21
C ASN A 121 5.58 7.75 -19.91
N ILE A 122 4.37 7.30 -19.57
CA ILE A 122 4.13 6.39 -18.44
C ILE A 122 4.22 4.96 -18.96
N ILE A 123 5.04 4.14 -18.31
CA ILE A 123 5.13 2.71 -18.54
C ILE A 123 4.43 2.00 -17.38
N ASP A 124 3.41 1.22 -17.69
CA ASP A 124 2.57 0.56 -16.69
C ASP A 124 3.29 -0.58 -15.98
N TYR A 125 4.07 -1.39 -16.70
CA TYR A 125 4.81 -2.51 -16.11
C TYR A 125 6.24 -2.61 -16.67
N VAL A 126 7.20 -2.82 -15.78
CA VAL A 126 8.61 -3.07 -16.13
C VAL A 126 9.03 -4.39 -15.48
N LEU A 127 9.55 -5.33 -16.26
CA LEU A 127 10.11 -6.58 -15.75
C LEU A 127 11.58 -6.35 -15.39
N TRP A 128 11.91 -6.42 -14.10
CA TRP A 128 13.27 -6.26 -13.62
C TRP A 128 13.93 -7.60 -13.33
N TYR A 129 15.23 -7.68 -13.59
CA TYR A 129 16.08 -8.79 -13.19
C TYR A 129 17.49 -8.29 -12.86
N GLY A 130 18.21 -9.04 -12.03
CA GLY A 130 19.62 -8.78 -11.69
C GLY A 130 19.79 -8.64 -10.17
N HIS A 131 20.91 -8.07 -9.74
CA HIS A 131 21.08 -7.71 -8.34
C HIS A 131 20.31 -6.42 -8.02
N CYS A 132 19.94 -6.17 -6.76
CA CYS A 132 19.25 -4.93 -6.38
C CYS A 132 20.09 -3.66 -6.63
N TRP A 133 21.42 -3.79 -6.69
CA TRP A 133 22.36 -2.75 -7.09
C TRP A 133 22.74 -2.81 -8.58
N GLU A 134 22.18 -3.75 -9.35
CA GLU A 134 22.39 -3.89 -10.80
C GLU A 134 21.14 -4.41 -11.51
N LEU A 135 20.06 -3.64 -11.43
CA LEU A 135 18.78 -3.99 -12.06
C LEU A 135 18.78 -3.69 -13.56
N GLU A 136 18.27 -4.65 -14.34
CA GLU A 136 18.09 -4.61 -15.77
C GLU A 136 16.67 -5.04 -16.17
N THR A 137 16.23 -4.65 -17.37
CA THR A 137 14.88 -4.96 -17.89
C THR A 137 14.86 -5.34 -19.37
N ASN A 138 14.37 -6.51 -19.74
CA ASN A 138 14.21 -6.88 -21.15
C ASN A 138 12.80 -6.64 -21.66
N MET A 139 11.88 -6.17 -20.79
CA MET A 139 10.46 -6.08 -21.11
C MET A 139 9.80 -4.90 -20.42
N ILE A 140 9.13 -4.07 -21.23
CA ILE A 140 8.26 -2.99 -20.77
C ILE A 140 6.86 -3.16 -21.35
N VAL A 141 5.84 -2.76 -20.58
CA VAL A 141 4.44 -2.89 -20.97
C VAL A 141 3.72 -1.57 -20.73
N MET A 142 2.96 -1.13 -21.72
CA MET A 142 2.15 0.07 -21.69
C MET A 142 0.67 -0.27 -21.95
N LYS A 143 -0.22 0.32 -21.17
CA LYS A 143 -1.67 0.21 -21.32
C LYS A 143 -2.19 1.39 -22.11
N THR A 144 -3.08 1.12 -23.07
CA THR A 144 -3.74 2.18 -23.83
C THR A 144 -5.00 1.64 -24.48
N LYS A 145 -6.02 2.50 -24.63
CA LYS A 145 -7.25 2.18 -25.37
C LYS A 145 -7.04 2.03 -26.88
N LEU A 146 -5.90 2.48 -27.40
CA LEU A 146 -5.57 2.47 -28.83
C LEU A 146 -4.18 1.87 -29.08
N PRO A 147 -3.99 0.56 -28.85
CA PRO A 147 -2.67 -0.04 -28.77
C PRO A 147 -1.92 -0.05 -30.11
N VAL A 148 -2.64 -0.14 -31.22
CA VAL A 148 -2.06 -0.11 -32.58
C VAL A 148 -1.56 1.30 -32.91
N SER A 149 -2.43 2.32 -32.85
CA SER A 149 -2.07 3.69 -33.26
C SER A 149 -1.10 4.39 -32.30
N ARG A 150 -0.94 3.91 -31.06
CA ARG A 150 0.05 4.42 -30.09
C ARG A 150 1.28 3.53 -29.92
N SER A 151 1.47 2.54 -30.77
CA SER A 151 2.61 1.63 -30.70
C SER A 151 3.97 2.34 -30.86
N TRP A 152 4.00 3.50 -31.54
CA TRP A 152 5.18 4.36 -31.64
C TRP A 152 5.65 4.90 -30.28
N ALA A 153 4.74 5.18 -29.33
CA ALA A 153 5.10 5.65 -28.00
C ALA A 153 5.85 4.57 -27.20
N LEU A 154 5.42 3.31 -27.33
CA LEU A 154 6.15 2.18 -26.79
C LEU A 154 7.52 2.04 -27.45
N LEU A 155 7.57 2.09 -28.79
CA LEU A 155 8.84 2.00 -29.54
C LEU A 155 9.83 3.10 -29.14
N GLN A 156 9.37 4.33 -28.90
CA GLN A 156 10.19 5.44 -28.40
C GLN A 156 10.86 5.08 -27.08
N ASN A 157 10.10 4.58 -26.10
CA ASN A 157 10.64 4.17 -24.81
C ASN A 157 11.61 3.01 -24.93
N MET A 158 11.30 2.03 -25.77
CA MET A 158 12.20 0.91 -26.06
C MET A 158 13.52 1.39 -26.68
N ALA A 159 13.45 2.28 -27.67
CA ALA A 159 14.62 2.83 -28.37
C ALA A 159 15.52 3.63 -27.43
N ARG A 160 14.92 4.37 -26.51
CA ARG A 160 15.59 5.10 -25.42
C ARG A 160 16.37 4.19 -24.48
N ILE A 161 15.72 3.15 -23.94
CA ILE A 161 16.40 2.15 -23.09
C ILE A 161 17.51 1.45 -23.88
N HIS A 162 17.21 1.04 -25.12
CA HIS A 162 18.18 0.41 -26.01
C HIS A 162 19.40 1.31 -26.26
N HIS A 163 19.19 2.59 -26.54
CA HIS A 163 20.26 3.56 -26.75
C HIS A 163 21.14 3.73 -25.51
N ALA A 164 20.54 3.90 -24.34
CA ALA A 164 21.25 4.00 -23.08
C ALA A 164 22.11 2.74 -22.79
N ARG A 165 21.55 1.54 -23.05
CA ARG A 165 22.29 0.28 -22.92
C ARG A 165 23.45 0.14 -23.89
N LYS A 166 23.26 0.60 -25.14
CA LYS A 166 24.30 0.57 -26.16
C LYS A 166 25.48 1.46 -25.77
N LEU A 167 25.20 2.64 -25.21
CA LEU A 167 26.24 3.52 -24.64
C LEU A 167 26.98 2.89 -23.46
N ALA A 168 26.30 2.04 -22.70
CA ALA A 168 26.87 1.29 -21.57
C ALA A 168 27.50 -0.06 -21.97
N GLY A 169 27.55 -0.42 -23.27
CA GLY A 169 28.12 -1.68 -23.74
C GLY A 169 27.37 -2.96 -23.32
N ARG A 170 26.08 -2.85 -22.97
CA ARG A 170 25.25 -3.98 -22.49
C ARG A 170 24.48 -4.67 -23.62
N ASP A 171 23.92 -5.86 -23.35
CA ASP A 171 22.96 -6.50 -24.27
C ASP A 171 21.75 -5.58 -24.43
N THR A 172 21.38 -5.27 -25.67
CA THR A 172 20.40 -4.23 -25.98
C THR A 172 19.08 -4.79 -26.50
N VAL A 173 18.87 -6.11 -26.49
CA VAL A 173 17.55 -6.66 -26.82
C VAL A 173 16.51 -6.18 -25.82
N ILE A 174 15.39 -5.67 -26.33
CA ILE A 174 14.25 -5.24 -25.51
C ILE A 174 12.93 -5.58 -26.19
N TYR A 175 11.98 -6.00 -25.38
CA TYR A 175 10.62 -6.32 -25.76
C TYR A 175 9.67 -5.27 -25.19
N GLY A 176 8.63 -4.97 -25.95
CA GLY A 176 7.56 -4.07 -25.57
C GLY A 176 6.22 -4.73 -25.78
N ILE A 177 5.29 -4.51 -24.87
CA ILE A 177 3.87 -4.84 -25.07
C ILE A 177 3.03 -3.57 -24.93
N MET A 178 2.17 -3.30 -25.90
CA MET A 178 1.15 -2.26 -25.82
C MET A 178 -0.21 -2.94 -25.93
N THR A 179 -1.10 -2.75 -24.94
CA THR A 179 -2.38 -3.47 -24.92
C THR A 179 -3.50 -2.75 -24.16
N ASP A 180 -4.73 -3.03 -24.55
CA ASP A 180 -5.97 -2.75 -23.81
C ASP A 180 -6.55 -4.02 -23.14
N GLY A 181 -5.85 -5.15 -23.19
CA GLY A 181 -6.33 -6.46 -22.74
C GLY A 181 -7.03 -7.28 -23.83
N ILE A 182 -7.47 -6.67 -24.94
CA ILE A 182 -8.09 -7.35 -26.08
C ILE A 182 -7.13 -7.40 -27.26
N LYS A 183 -6.59 -6.25 -27.69
CA LYS A 183 -5.54 -6.14 -28.71
C LYS A 183 -4.18 -6.08 -28.04
N TRP A 184 -3.27 -6.92 -28.49
CA TRP A 184 -1.92 -7.02 -27.95
C TRP A 184 -0.89 -6.74 -29.03
N VAL A 185 -0.17 -5.62 -28.90
CA VAL A 185 0.89 -5.23 -29.81
C VAL A 185 2.23 -5.55 -29.14
N PHE A 186 2.93 -6.51 -29.72
CA PHE A 186 4.26 -6.91 -29.30
C PHE A 186 5.29 -6.24 -30.21
N ILE A 187 6.28 -5.60 -29.61
CA ILE A 187 7.43 -5.03 -30.31
C ILE A 187 8.68 -5.73 -29.81
N HIS A 188 9.54 -6.15 -30.73
CA HIS A 188 10.86 -6.68 -30.41
C HIS A 188 11.91 -5.81 -31.08
N LEU A 189 12.79 -5.21 -30.29
CA LEU A 189 13.93 -4.41 -30.75
C LEU A 189 15.23 -5.17 -30.49
N THR A 190 15.91 -5.52 -31.58
CA THR A 190 17.14 -6.31 -31.58
C THR A 190 18.37 -5.45 -31.30
N HIS A 191 19.49 -6.10 -30.97
CA HIS A 191 20.79 -5.46 -30.78
C HIS A 191 21.32 -4.66 -31.99
N LYS A 192 20.82 -4.96 -33.20
CA LYS A 192 21.19 -4.27 -34.44
C LYS A 192 20.27 -3.10 -34.78
N ARG A 193 19.59 -2.50 -33.79
CA ARG A 193 18.59 -1.42 -33.99
C ARG A 193 17.46 -1.81 -34.95
N ARG A 194 17.20 -3.12 -35.08
CA ARG A 194 16.11 -3.63 -35.94
C ARG A 194 14.90 -4.00 -35.11
N TYR A 195 13.71 -3.53 -35.50
CA TYR A 195 12.47 -3.82 -34.78
C TYR A 195 11.48 -4.65 -35.61
N THR A 196 10.65 -5.43 -34.92
CA THR A 196 9.49 -6.11 -35.49
C THR A 196 8.27 -5.85 -34.63
N ILE A 197 7.13 -5.57 -35.25
CA ILE A 197 5.83 -5.38 -34.59
C ILE A 197 4.92 -6.56 -34.95
N LYS A 198 4.24 -7.13 -33.95
CA LYS A 198 3.18 -8.12 -34.11
C LYS A 198 1.95 -7.66 -33.35
N VAL A 199 0.78 -7.88 -33.94
CA VAL A 199 -0.51 -7.54 -33.33
C VAL A 199 -1.32 -8.81 -33.28
N PHE A 200 -1.83 -9.12 -32.09
CA PHE A 200 -2.71 -10.25 -31.81
C PHE A 200 -4.04 -9.76 -31.24
N SER A 201 -5.10 -10.54 -31.44
CA SER A 201 -6.38 -10.37 -30.75
C SER A 201 -6.52 -11.47 -29.70
N TRP A 202 -6.87 -11.10 -28.48
CA TRP A 202 -7.10 -12.04 -27.37
C TRP A 202 -8.12 -13.11 -27.76
N ASP A 203 -9.26 -12.69 -28.31
CA ASP A 203 -10.39 -13.56 -28.67
C ASP A 203 -10.02 -14.72 -29.60
N ASN A 204 -9.07 -14.50 -30.51
CA ASN A 204 -8.72 -15.46 -31.55
C ASN A 204 -7.34 -16.09 -31.38
N GLU A 205 -6.45 -15.42 -30.65
CA GLU A 205 -5.02 -15.73 -30.60
C GLU A 205 -4.48 -15.76 -29.17
N ARG A 206 -5.35 -16.01 -28.17
CA ARG A 206 -5.01 -16.13 -26.73
C ARG A 206 -3.74 -16.95 -26.49
N ASP A 207 -3.68 -18.17 -27.03
CA ASP A 207 -2.54 -19.07 -26.79
C ASP A 207 -1.22 -18.50 -27.34
N ARG A 208 -1.28 -17.72 -28.43
CA ARG A 208 -0.11 -17.06 -29.01
C ARG A 208 0.36 -15.89 -28.16
N ILE A 209 -0.57 -15.13 -27.58
CA ILE A 209 -0.27 -14.02 -26.66
C ILE A 209 0.41 -14.57 -25.40
N VAL A 210 -0.17 -15.61 -24.80
CA VAL A 210 0.36 -16.29 -23.63
C VAL A 210 1.76 -16.84 -23.91
N ALA A 211 1.92 -17.60 -25.00
CA ALA A 211 3.21 -18.16 -25.39
C ALA A 211 4.27 -17.09 -25.65
N GLN A 212 3.89 -15.96 -26.25
CA GLN A 212 4.81 -14.87 -26.55
C GLN A 212 5.27 -14.14 -25.29
N ALA A 213 4.36 -13.87 -24.35
CA ALA A 213 4.69 -13.27 -23.06
C ALA A 213 5.58 -14.21 -22.22
N GLN A 214 5.26 -15.52 -22.21
CA GLN A 214 6.06 -16.53 -21.52
C GLN A 214 7.49 -16.60 -22.07
N ASP A 215 7.69 -16.63 -23.39
CA ASP A 215 9.04 -16.66 -24.00
C ASP A 215 9.89 -15.44 -23.58
N ILE A 216 9.28 -14.27 -23.45
CA ILE A 216 9.99 -13.05 -23.03
C ILE A 216 10.39 -13.14 -21.54
N ILE A 217 9.49 -13.63 -20.69
CA ILE A 217 9.74 -13.85 -19.26
C ILE A 217 10.82 -14.92 -19.06
N ASP A 218 10.76 -16.02 -19.81
CA ASP A 218 11.77 -17.08 -19.78
C ASP A 218 13.16 -16.55 -20.15
N GLN A 219 13.24 -15.68 -21.14
CA GLN A 219 14.49 -14.99 -21.49
C GLN A 219 14.96 -14.07 -20.36
N ALA A 220 14.05 -13.36 -19.68
CA ALA A 220 14.39 -12.51 -18.54
C ALA A 220 15.01 -13.33 -17.41
N VAL A 221 14.42 -14.49 -17.10
CA VAL A 221 14.93 -15.43 -16.09
C VAL A 221 16.29 -16.00 -16.52
N ALA A 222 16.49 -16.34 -17.79
CA ALA A 222 17.80 -16.79 -18.28
C ALA A 222 18.88 -15.70 -18.17
N LEU A 223 18.53 -14.44 -18.51
CA LEU A 223 19.42 -13.28 -18.36
C LEU A 223 19.75 -13.02 -16.88
N HIS A 224 18.75 -13.15 -16.01
CA HIS A 224 18.91 -13.05 -14.57
C HIS A 224 19.97 -14.04 -14.05
N ARG A 225 19.83 -15.33 -14.38
CA ARG A 225 20.80 -16.36 -13.98
C ARG A 225 22.22 -16.02 -14.43
N LYS A 226 22.38 -15.52 -15.66
CA LYS A 226 23.68 -15.11 -16.22
C LYS A 226 24.29 -13.91 -15.50
N ILE A 227 23.49 -13.04 -14.89
CA ILE A 227 23.97 -11.90 -14.10
C ILE A 227 24.40 -12.39 -12.72
N ILE A 228 23.56 -13.17 -12.02
CA ILE A 228 23.86 -13.70 -10.68
C ILE A 228 25.07 -14.65 -10.68
N SER A 229 25.33 -15.36 -11.78
CA SER A 229 26.44 -16.32 -11.88
C SER A 229 27.82 -15.68 -12.14
N ARG A 230 27.94 -14.34 -12.18
CA ARG A 230 29.23 -13.66 -12.43
C ARG A 230 30.02 -13.56 -11.13
N SER A 231 31.28 -14.00 -11.14
CA SER A 231 32.17 -14.03 -9.97
C SER A 231 32.89 -12.71 -9.68
N SER A 232 32.82 -11.74 -10.59
CA SER A 232 33.41 -10.41 -10.41
C SER A 232 32.33 -9.36 -10.18
N LEU A 233 32.59 -8.44 -9.25
CA LEU A 233 31.98 -7.11 -9.29
C LEU A 233 32.57 -6.39 -10.51
N PRO A 234 31.77 -6.02 -11.53
CA PRO A 234 31.84 -4.61 -11.92
C PRO A 234 30.60 -4.02 -12.60
N THR A 235 30.67 -2.69 -12.69
CA THR A 235 30.07 -1.72 -13.63
C THR A 235 28.77 -1.02 -13.19
N PRO A 236 28.74 0.32 -13.17
CA PRO A 236 27.56 1.09 -12.82
C PRO A 236 26.32 0.64 -13.62
N THR A 237 25.17 0.68 -12.96
CA THR A 237 23.86 0.43 -13.57
C THR A 237 23.61 1.37 -14.75
N VAL A 238 22.65 1.06 -15.63
CA VAL A 238 22.21 2.01 -16.69
C VAL A 238 21.80 3.38 -16.07
N HIS A 239 21.32 3.36 -14.82
CA HIS A 239 20.98 4.53 -14.04
C HIS A 239 22.20 5.40 -13.69
N GLU A 240 23.36 4.79 -13.46
CA GLU A 240 24.61 5.45 -13.08
C GLU A 240 25.49 5.81 -14.29
N SER A 241 25.34 5.11 -15.42
CA SER A 241 26.32 5.15 -16.50
C SER A 241 26.07 6.15 -17.64
N ARG A 242 24.90 6.78 -17.81
CA ARG A 242 24.67 7.99 -18.69
C ARG A 242 23.18 8.44 -18.80
N ARG A 243 22.62 9.02 -17.73
CA ARG A 243 21.47 9.97 -17.78
C ARG A 243 20.11 9.46 -18.32
N CYS A 244 19.86 8.15 -18.39
CA CYS A 244 18.50 7.60 -18.47
C CYS A 244 18.00 7.34 -17.05
N GLN A 245 17.02 8.09 -16.57
CA GLN A 245 16.44 7.91 -15.23
C GLN A 245 15.05 7.29 -15.38
N ILE A 246 14.92 6.05 -14.91
CA ILE A 246 13.62 5.43 -14.67
C ILE A 246 13.19 5.91 -13.28
N LYS A 247 12.51 7.06 -13.24
CA LYS A 247 12.04 7.64 -11.98
C LYS A 247 10.71 7.01 -11.58
N GLU A 248 10.61 6.65 -10.32
CA GLU A 248 9.33 6.56 -9.64
C GLU A 248 8.87 7.99 -9.38
N MET A 249 7.86 8.44 -10.14
CA MET A 249 7.37 9.81 -10.03
C MET A 249 6.14 9.83 -9.14
N PRO A 250 6.06 10.74 -8.16
CA PRO A 250 4.82 11.04 -7.48
C PRO A 250 3.76 11.54 -8.48
N THR A 251 2.50 11.37 -8.10
CA THR A 251 1.30 11.86 -8.80
C THR A 251 1.53 13.33 -9.24
N PRO A 252 1.23 13.71 -10.51
CA PRO A 252 1.57 15.05 -10.97
C PRO A 252 0.80 16.12 -10.19
N CYS A 253 1.52 17.11 -9.64
CA CYS A 253 0.96 18.40 -9.24
C CYS A 253 0.22 19.02 -10.43
N LYS A 254 -1.01 19.46 -10.19
CA LYS A 254 -1.79 20.26 -11.14
C LYS A 254 -1.24 21.69 -11.12
N ASP A 255 -0.64 22.13 -12.21
CA ASP A 255 -0.65 23.54 -12.56
C ASP A 255 -1.71 23.79 -13.65
N SER A 256 -2.47 24.84 -13.38
CA SER A 256 -3.40 25.65 -14.16
C SER A 256 -3.71 25.28 -15.63
N GLY A 257 -5.01 25.32 -15.94
CA GLY A 257 -5.49 25.96 -17.17
C GLY A 257 -5.98 25.03 -18.28
N ASP A 258 -7.27 25.13 -18.54
CA ASP A 258 -8.03 24.74 -19.74
C ASP A 258 -8.40 23.28 -20.01
N GLY A 259 -9.68 23.18 -20.36
CA GLY A 259 -10.48 21.98 -20.35
C GLY A 259 -10.28 21.09 -21.56
N ASN A 260 -10.28 19.78 -21.31
CA ASN A 260 -11.34 18.90 -21.79
C ASN A 260 -11.13 17.49 -21.23
N GLY A 261 -12.23 16.89 -20.77
CA GLY A 261 -12.40 15.46 -20.55
C GLY A 261 -11.30 14.72 -19.78
N ARG A 262 -11.38 14.67 -18.44
CA ARG A 262 -10.69 13.64 -17.65
C ARG A 262 -11.72 12.77 -16.94
N VAL A 263 -11.86 11.54 -17.44
CA VAL A 263 -12.40 10.42 -16.67
C VAL A 263 -11.39 10.13 -15.56
N ILE A 264 -11.83 10.39 -14.34
CA ILE A 264 -11.10 10.09 -13.11
C ILE A 264 -11.43 8.63 -12.80
N GLU A 265 -10.45 7.73 -12.92
CA GLU A 265 -10.54 6.42 -12.26
C GLU A 265 -9.54 6.39 -11.11
N GLU A 266 -10.07 6.76 -9.95
CA GLU A 266 -9.51 6.52 -8.63
C GLU A 266 -9.38 5.02 -8.40
N ASN A 267 -8.15 4.55 -8.25
CA ASN A 267 -7.81 3.35 -7.46
C ASN A 267 -6.29 3.35 -7.26
N THR A 268 -5.79 4.32 -6.51
CA THR A 268 -4.54 4.22 -5.77
C THR A 268 -4.93 4.01 -4.32
N TYR A 269 -4.56 2.85 -3.75
CA TYR A 269 -4.65 2.61 -2.30
C TYR A 269 -3.59 3.46 -1.60
N GLU A 270 -3.86 4.76 -1.48
CA GLU A 270 -3.23 5.61 -0.47
C GLU A 270 -4.04 5.42 0.81
N MET A 271 -3.40 4.95 1.89
CA MET A 271 -4.00 5.09 3.21
C MET A 271 -4.11 6.59 3.48
N GLY A 272 -5.34 7.11 3.44
CA GLY A 272 -5.67 8.47 3.85
C GLY A 272 -5.41 8.67 5.36
N PRO A 273 -5.47 9.91 5.85
CA PRO A 273 -5.37 10.19 7.28
C PRO A 273 -6.40 9.37 8.07
N LEU A 274 -6.03 8.92 9.27
CA LEU A 274 -6.98 8.30 10.18
C LEU A 274 -7.88 9.40 10.74
N VAL A 275 -9.14 9.06 10.93
CA VAL A 275 -10.17 10.01 11.34
C VAL A 275 -10.44 9.79 12.81
N CYS A 276 -10.18 10.77 13.67
CA CYS A 276 -10.48 10.65 15.09
C CYS A 276 -11.88 11.23 15.33
N ALA A 277 -12.79 10.42 15.84
CA ALA A 277 -14.07 10.90 16.35
C ALA A 277 -13.97 11.00 17.87
N ASP A 278 -14.11 12.22 18.40
CA ASP A 278 -14.22 12.42 19.85
C ASP A 278 -15.52 11.78 20.35
N TYR A 279 -15.49 11.09 21.49
CA TYR A 279 -16.68 10.52 22.11
C TYR A 279 -17.37 11.60 22.98
N PRO A 280 -18.68 11.87 22.82
CA PRO A 280 -19.68 11.21 21.97
C PRO A 280 -20.01 11.94 20.65
N ALA A 281 -19.10 12.77 20.11
CA ALA A 281 -19.33 13.81 19.11
C ALA A 281 -19.65 13.33 17.67
N ILE A 282 -20.01 12.07 17.45
CA ILE A 282 -20.52 11.62 16.15
C ILE A 282 -21.96 12.12 15.98
N LYS A 283 -22.21 12.95 14.96
CA LYS A 283 -23.58 13.36 14.62
C LYS A 283 -24.31 12.19 13.96
N LEU A 284 -25.12 11.51 14.74
CA LEU A 284 -25.94 10.37 14.33
C LEU A 284 -26.94 10.77 13.24
N GLY A 285 -26.98 10.02 12.13
CA GLY A 285 -28.00 10.16 11.07
C GLY A 285 -27.67 11.08 9.89
N ALA A 286 -26.40 11.43 9.66
CA ALA A 286 -25.99 12.26 8.53
C ALA A 286 -25.85 11.45 7.22
N GLN A 287 -26.60 11.83 6.19
CA GLN A 287 -26.50 11.23 4.85
C GLN A 287 -25.36 11.84 4.03
N LEU A 288 -24.73 11.02 3.17
CA LEU A 288 -23.80 11.51 2.17
C LEU A 288 -24.51 12.50 1.22
N GLN A 289 -23.95 13.70 1.09
CA GLN A 289 -24.44 14.69 0.13
C GLN A 289 -23.64 14.60 -1.17
N ASN A 290 -24.33 14.30 -2.27
CA ASN A 290 -23.71 14.23 -3.60
C ASN A 290 -23.09 15.59 -3.98
N GLY A 291 -21.81 15.58 -4.40
CA GLY A 291 -21.11 16.76 -4.90
C GLY A 291 -20.15 17.45 -3.91
N LEU A 292 -20.07 16.99 -2.67
CA LEU A 292 -19.13 17.52 -1.65
C LEU A 292 -17.78 16.78 -1.64
N GLY A 293 -16.70 17.50 -1.30
CA GLY A 293 -15.36 16.90 -1.13
C GLY A 293 -15.27 16.03 0.13
N LEU A 294 -14.24 15.18 0.23
CA LEU A 294 -14.01 14.27 1.36
C LEU A 294 -14.12 14.96 2.72
N LEU A 295 -13.49 16.13 2.87
CA LEU A 295 -13.48 16.88 4.13
C LEU A 295 -14.86 17.43 4.51
N ASP A 296 -15.66 17.89 3.54
CA ASP A 296 -17.02 18.35 3.81
C ASP A 296 -17.93 17.19 4.25
N GLN A 297 -17.74 16.00 3.66
CA GLN A 297 -18.45 14.80 4.06
C GLN A 297 -18.06 14.35 5.48
N LEU A 298 -16.78 14.46 5.86
CA LEU A 298 -16.35 14.19 7.25
C LEU A 298 -17.02 15.16 8.24
N LYS A 299 -17.03 16.47 7.94
CA LYS A 299 -17.74 17.45 8.77
C LYS A 299 -19.24 17.18 8.89
N ALA A 300 -19.86 16.73 7.80
CA ALA A 300 -21.28 16.37 7.82
C ALA A 300 -21.56 15.22 8.80
N LEU A 301 -20.60 14.29 8.97
CA LEU A 301 -20.65 13.21 9.97
C LEU A 301 -20.31 13.68 11.40
N GLY A 302 -20.04 14.97 11.61
CA GLY A 302 -19.60 15.52 12.89
C GLY A 302 -18.12 15.28 13.20
N ILE A 303 -17.33 14.94 12.18
CA ILE A 303 -15.91 14.64 12.33
C ILE A 303 -15.10 15.88 11.91
N ASP A 304 -14.36 16.44 12.87
CA ASP A 304 -13.52 17.62 12.70
C ASP A 304 -12.08 17.45 13.24
N ARG A 305 -11.70 16.22 13.65
CA ARG A 305 -10.35 15.89 14.16
C ARG A 305 -9.68 14.81 13.32
N LEU A 306 -8.46 15.08 12.87
CA LEU A 306 -7.66 14.17 12.02
C LEU A 306 -6.43 13.68 12.77
N ASP A 307 -6.20 12.37 12.77
CA ASP A 307 -5.02 11.73 13.33
C ASP A 307 -4.05 11.29 12.21
N THR A 308 -2.80 11.76 12.29
CA THR A 308 -1.73 11.35 11.38
C THR A 308 -0.43 11.11 12.15
N ALA A 309 0.67 10.88 11.44
CA ALA A 309 2.01 10.74 12.01
C ALA A 309 3.09 11.04 10.97
N ALA A 310 4.27 11.49 11.42
CA ALA A 310 5.43 11.72 10.56
C ALA A 310 5.87 10.49 9.74
N ARG A 311 5.53 9.31 10.24
CA ARG A 311 5.84 8.02 9.62
C ARG A 311 4.79 7.55 8.60
N TYR A 312 3.60 8.14 8.58
CA TYR A 312 2.52 7.67 7.71
C TYR A 312 2.67 8.22 6.29
N SER A 313 2.48 7.41 5.25
CA SER A 313 1.98 6.02 5.25
C SER A 313 3.13 4.99 5.17
N PRO A 314 2.93 3.71 5.55
CA PRO A 314 3.97 2.67 5.38
C PRO A 314 4.47 2.62 3.94
N GLY A 315 5.78 2.69 3.73
CA GLY A 315 6.40 2.78 2.40
C GLY A 315 6.40 4.19 1.77
N ASN A 316 5.79 5.19 2.43
CA ASN A 316 5.84 6.60 2.06
C ASN A 316 5.77 7.52 3.32
N PRO A 317 6.82 7.55 4.18
CA PRO A 317 6.82 8.36 5.40
C PRO A 317 6.57 9.85 5.13
N GLY A 318 5.59 10.43 5.83
CA GLY A 318 5.16 11.81 5.65
C GLY A 318 4.09 12.03 4.57
N GLY A 319 3.74 10.99 3.80
CA GLY A 319 2.72 11.09 2.76
C GLY A 319 1.35 11.50 3.29
N SER A 320 0.94 11.01 4.46
CA SER A 320 -0.35 11.36 5.06
C SER A 320 -0.39 12.83 5.51
N GLU A 321 0.66 13.30 6.19
CA GLU A 321 0.80 14.70 6.59
C GLU A 321 0.80 15.64 5.39
N LYS A 322 1.54 15.27 4.35
CA LYS A 322 1.60 16.06 3.12
C LYS A 322 0.23 16.17 2.45
N LEU A 323 -0.53 15.07 2.40
CA LEU A 323 -1.88 15.08 1.86
C LEU A 323 -2.80 16.02 2.66
N ILE A 324 -2.76 15.94 3.99
CA ILE A 324 -3.53 16.82 4.90
C ILE A 324 -3.18 18.30 4.65
N GLY A 325 -1.89 18.62 4.50
CA GLY A 325 -1.44 19.98 4.22
C GLY A 325 -1.76 20.47 2.80
N GLU A 326 -1.71 19.58 1.79
CA GLU A 326 -2.09 19.90 0.42
C GLU A 326 -3.58 20.26 0.31
N VAL A 327 -4.46 19.57 1.05
CA VAL A 327 -5.89 19.91 1.13
C VAL A 327 -6.20 21.03 2.12
N GLN A 328 -5.19 21.57 2.82
CA GLN A 328 -5.35 22.65 3.80
C GLN A 328 -6.42 22.35 4.87
N ALA A 329 -6.45 21.13 5.40
CA ALA A 329 -7.52 20.71 6.33
C ALA A 329 -7.64 21.64 7.56
N ALA A 330 -6.51 22.12 8.10
CA ALA A 330 -6.50 23.08 9.21
C ALA A 330 -7.24 24.38 8.88
N SER A 331 -6.98 24.97 7.71
CA SER A 331 -7.69 26.18 7.24
C SER A 331 -9.18 25.94 7.01
N GLN A 332 -9.57 24.69 6.80
CA GLN A 332 -10.96 24.27 6.72
C GLN A 332 -11.58 24.02 8.11
N GLY A 333 -10.88 24.26 9.22
CA GLY A 333 -11.41 24.09 10.57
C GLY A 333 -11.27 22.68 11.15
N PHE A 334 -10.43 21.82 10.55
CA PHE A 334 -10.06 20.56 11.19
C PHE A 334 -8.95 20.78 12.23
N THR A 335 -9.09 20.13 13.38
CA THR A 335 -7.97 19.94 14.30
C THR A 335 -7.11 18.77 13.81
N ILE A 336 -5.79 18.92 13.94
CA ILE A 336 -4.83 17.92 13.45
C ILE A 336 -3.98 17.44 14.60
N ASP A 337 -3.89 16.13 14.74
CA ASP A 337 -2.97 15.46 15.65
C ASP A 337 -1.87 14.78 14.85
N THR A 338 -0.62 14.90 15.29
CA THR A 338 0.51 14.18 14.68
C THR A 338 1.41 13.56 15.75
N LYS A 339 2.39 12.78 15.31
CA LYS A 339 3.29 12.01 16.17
C LYS A 339 4.73 12.14 15.71
N ILE A 340 5.64 12.24 16.67
CA ILE A 340 7.09 12.26 16.44
C ILE A 340 7.49 11.02 15.62
N ASN A 341 8.39 11.24 14.66
CA ASN A 341 8.85 10.21 13.73
C ASN A 341 9.59 9.10 14.48
N ILE A 342 9.37 7.87 14.03
CA ILE A 342 10.19 6.71 14.43
C ILE A 342 10.97 6.30 13.18
N PRO A 343 12.28 6.59 13.10
CA PRO A 343 13.11 6.18 11.98
C PRO A 343 13.09 4.67 11.77
N ASP A 344 13.39 4.22 10.55
CA ASP A 344 13.32 2.79 10.22
C ASP A 344 14.27 1.93 11.08
N ALA A 345 15.41 2.49 11.49
CA ALA A 345 16.35 1.83 12.39
C ALA A 345 15.79 1.62 13.83
N ALA A 346 14.80 2.41 14.24
CA ALA A 346 14.23 2.42 15.59
C ALA A 346 12.81 1.82 15.65
N ILE A 347 12.35 1.14 14.59
CA ILE A 347 10.98 0.59 14.52
C ILE A 347 10.71 -0.44 15.61
N ALA A 348 11.73 -1.20 16.00
CA ALA A 348 11.59 -2.33 16.90
C ALA A 348 11.32 -1.88 18.34
N ASP A 349 12.04 -0.86 18.81
CA ASP A 349 12.14 -0.49 20.23
C ASP A 349 12.04 1.02 20.49
N GLY A 350 12.04 1.87 19.46
CA GLY A 350 11.97 3.33 19.59
C GLY A 350 13.30 3.99 19.96
N ALA A 351 14.41 3.25 19.98
CA ALA A 351 15.69 3.75 20.48
C ALA A 351 16.18 5.01 19.72
N GLY A 352 16.44 6.08 20.47
CA GLY A 352 16.97 7.36 19.98
C GLY A 352 15.95 8.22 19.23
N SER A 353 14.69 7.79 19.13
CA SER A 353 13.65 8.54 18.42
C SER A 353 13.16 9.78 19.17
N LEU A 354 13.44 9.88 20.47
CA LEU A 354 13.00 10.98 21.34
C LEU A 354 14.14 11.82 21.92
N THR A 355 15.33 11.78 21.30
CA THR A 355 16.37 12.79 21.60
C THR A 355 15.86 14.20 21.29
N ALA A 356 16.37 15.22 21.99
CA ALA A 356 15.93 16.60 21.79
C ALA A 356 16.01 17.05 20.31
N ALA A 357 17.08 16.64 19.62
CA ALA A 357 17.28 16.92 18.20
C ALA A 357 16.28 16.17 17.31
N ALA A 358 15.97 14.90 17.61
CA ALA A 358 15.02 14.11 16.83
C ALA A 358 13.59 14.65 16.96
N ILE A 359 13.18 15.04 18.18
CA ILE A 359 11.88 15.68 18.45
C ILE A 359 11.76 16.98 17.64
N ALA A 360 12.73 17.89 17.79
CA ALA A 360 12.71 19.18 17.09
C ALA A 360 12.65 19.02 15.56
N ASN A 361 13.52 18.17 15.01
CA ASN A 361 13.56 17.91 13.57
C ASN A 361 12.26 17.27 13.05
N SER A 362 11.67 16.35 13.83
CA SER A 362 10.39 15.74 13.46
C SER A 362 9.27 16.76 13.44
N ILE A 363 9.20 17.66 14.42
CA ILE A 363 8.17 18.71 14.48
C ILE A 363 8.30 19.62 13.27
N ASP A 364 9.50 20.15 13.00
CA ASP A 364 9.72 21.07 11.87
C ASP A 364 9.35 20.41 10.54
N THR A 365 9.73 19.14 10.35
CA THR A 365 9.42 18.39 9.13
C THR A 365 7.91 18.10 8.99
N SER A 366 7.25 17.71 10.07
CA SER A 366 5.81 17.46 10.09
C SER A 366 5.01 18.74 9.80
N PHE A 367 5.44 19.86 10.37
CA PHE A 367 4.73 21.13 10.26
C PHE A 367 4.86 21.73 8.86
N ASP A 368 6.03 21.58 8.23
CA ASP A 368 6.23 21.92 6.81
C ASP A 368 5.28 21.11 5.90
N ARG A 369 5.19 19.80 6.11
CA ARG A 369 4.28 18.92 5.34
C ARG A 369 2.81 19.26 5.54
N LEU A 370 2.42 19.48 6.80
CA LEU A 370 1.06 19.83 7.20
C LEU A 370 0.68 21.26 6.82
N LYS A 371 1.68 22.12 6.54
CA LYS A 371 1.52 23.56 6.31
C LYS A 371 0.81 24.26 7.48
N VAL A 372 1.26 23.96 8.71
CA VAL A 372 0.74 24.53 9.96
C VAL A 372 1.87 24.95 10.87
N ASP A 373 1.65 25.99 11.67
CA ASP A 373 2.59 26.39 12.73
C ASP A 373 2.29 25.71 14.08
N LYS A 374 1.13 25.06 14.17
CA LYS A 374 0.61 24.48 15.40
C LYS A 374 -0.31 23.29 15.11
N VAL A 375 -0.22 22.26 15.94
CA VAL A 375 -1.14 21.09 15.93
C VAL A 375 -1.99 21.06 17.21
N HIS A 376 -3.11 20.34 17.18
CA HIS A 376 -3.94 20.15 18.38
C HIS A 376 -3.21 19.22 19.36
N ILE A 377 -2.91 17.98 18.96
CA ILE A 377 -2.11 17.06 19.80
C ILE A 377 -0.81 16.68 19.11
N LEU A 378 0.28 16.77 19.87
CA LEU A 378 1.57 16.20 19.50
C LEU A 378 1.86 14.99 20.36
N HIS A 379 1.99 13.82 19.72
CA HIS A 379 2.28 12.57 20.40
C HIS A 379 3.74 12.16 20.32
N PHE A 380 4.27 11.60 21.41
CA PHE A 380 5.29 10.55 21.28
C PHE A 380 4.65 9.29 20.71
N HIS A 381 5.15 8.82 19.56
CA HIS A 381 4.54 7.70 18.84
C HIS A 381 4.85 6.33 19.49
N ARG A 382 5.97 6.24 20.21
CA ARG A 382 6.44 5.09 21.00
C ARG A 382 7.40 5.61 22.07
N SER A 383 7.58 4.85 23.16
CA SER A 383 8.66 5.12 24.12
C SER A 383 10.04 5.00 23.49
N ASP A 384 10.99 5.73 24.05
CA ASP A 384 12.41 5.64 23.71
C ASP A 384 13.17 5.23 24.97
N PRO A 385 13.64 3.96 25.05
CA PRO A 385 14.26 3.44 26.26
C PRO A 385 15.72 3.90 26.45
N VAL A 386 16.35 4.52 25.45
CA VAL A 386 17.77 4.92 25.52
C VAL A 386 17.97 6.40 25.77
N THR A 387 17.00 7.24 25.41
CA THR A 387 17.04 8.67 25.70
C THR A 387 16.52 8.93 27.13
N PRO A 388 17.22 9.66 28.00
CA PRO A 388 16.73 9.96 29.35
C PRO A 388 15.37 10.68 29.33
N VAL A 389 14.41 10.23 30.15
CA VAL A 389 13.05 10.81 30.20
C VAL A 389 13.05 12.31 30.49
N ALA A 390 14.00 12.78 31.31
CA ALA A 390 14.18 14.21 31.58
C ALA A 390 14.55 15.03 30.34
N GLU A 391 15.37 14.47 29.43
CA GLU A 391 15.68 15.11 28.14
C GLU A 391 14.44 15.19 27.25
N GLN A 392 13.70 14.08 27.14
CA GLN A 392 12.47 13.99 26.34
C GLN A 392 11.44 15.03 26.82
N ALA A 393 11.23 15.10 28.14
CA ALA A 393 10.27 16.01 28.76
C ALA A 393 10.71 17.49 28.62
N ALA A 394 12.00 17.78 28.76
CA ALA A 394 12.53 19.14 28.59
C ALA A 394 12.35 19.67 27.17
N GLU A 395 12.60 18.86 26.14
CA GLU A 395 12.38 19.29 24.75
C GLU A 395 10.89 19.48 24.46
N ILE A 396 10.01 18.57 24.92
CA ILE A 396 8.55 18.77 24.78
C ILE A 396 8.08 20.05 25.46
N GLN A 397 8.58 20.35 26.66
CA GLN A 397 8.26 21.60 27.35
C GLN A 397 8.67 22.83 26.53
N LYS A 398 9.88 22.81 25.97
CA LYS A 398 10.36 23.90 25.11
C LYS A 398 9.46 24.10 23.89
N GLN A 399 9.04 23.02 23.24
CA GLN A 399 8.14 23.06 22.08
C GLN A 399 6.72 23.52 22.47
N TYR A 400 6.24 23.17 23.67
CA TYR A 400 4.99 23.65 24.24
C TYR A 400 5.02 25.16 24.50
N LEU A 401 6.08 25.66 25.15
CA LEU A 401 6.25 27.10 25.40
C LEU A 401 6.38 27.91 24.11
N ALA A 402 6.90 27.30 23.05
CA ALA A 402 6.92 27.88 21.70
C ALA A 402 5.54 27.91 21.01
N GLY A 403 4.49 27.38 21.65
CA GLY A 403 3.11 27.40 21.15
C GLY A 403 2.84 26.41 20.01
N ARG A 404 3.71 25.42 19.80
CA ARG A 404 3.64 24.51 18.65
C ARG A 404 2.55 23.44 18.76
N PHE A 405 2.01 23.19 19.95
CA PHE A 405 0.88 22.27 20.13
C PHE A 405 0.02 22.64 21.34
N GLU A 406 -1.22 22.17 21.39
CA GLU A 406 -2.15 22.45 22.51
C GLU A 406 -2.04 21.41 23.61
N LYS A 407 -1.97 20.14 23.22
CA LYS A 407 -1.95 19.01 24.12
C LYS A 407 -0.75 18.12 23.83
N PHE A 408 -0.07 17.72 24.89
CA PHE A 408 0.93 16.66 24.81
C PHE A 408 0.26 15.30 24.95
N GLY A 409 0.61 14.35 24.08
CA GLY A 409 0.15 12.98 24.17
C GLY A 409 1.28 11.95 24.03
N VAL A 410 0.96 10.71 24.39
CA VAL A 410 1.86 9.56 24.25
C VAL A 410 1.12 8.38 23.63
N SER A 411 1.85 7.48 22.96
CA SER A 411 1.29 6.30 22.33
C SER A 411 2.24 5.12 22.45
N ASN A 412 1.71 3.92 22.70
CA ASN A 412 2.50 2.69 22.83
C ASN A 412 3.52 2.69 23.99
N PHE A 413 3.20 3.38 25.10
CA PHE A 413 3.98 3.33 26.36
C PHE A 413 3.40 2.26 27.30
N SER A 414 4.26 1.65 28.12
CA SER A 414 3.83 0.84 29.26
C SER A 414 3.28 1.73 30.38
N THR A 415 2.55 1.15 31.33
CA THR A 415 2.01 1.86 32.50
C THR A 415 3.14 2.51 33.31
N GLU A 416 4.27 1.83 33.45
CA GLU A 416 5.45 2.28 34.18
C GLU A 416 6.13 3.46 33.47
N GLU A 417 6.31 3.38 32.15
CA GLU A 417 6.91 4.45 31.36
C GLU A 417 6.05 5.73 31.39
N VAL A 418 4.71 5.59 31.36
CA VAL A 418 3.80 6.73 31.53
C VAL A 418 3.95 7.35 32.92
N ALA A 419 4.00 6.52 33.97
CA ALA A 419 4.13 7.00 35.34
C ALA A 419 5.46 7.74 35.58
N GLU A 420 6.56 7.22 35.03
CA GLU A 420 7.87 7.86 35.08
C GLU A 420 7.87 9.22 34.37
N LEU A 421 7.34 9.29 33.15
CA LEU A 421 7.23 10.55 32.40
C LEU A 421 6.38 11.59 33.15
N ILE A 422 5.26 11.17 33.75
CA ILE A 422 4.44 12.05 34.57
C ILE A 422 5.23 12.58 35.77
N ALA A 423 5.93 11.71 36.50
CA ALA A 423 6.71 12.12 37.67
C ALA A 423 7.77 13.16 37.30
N VAL A 424 8.54 12.90 36.22
CA VAL A 424 9.54 13.85 35.71
C VAL A 424 8.91 15.19 35.31
N CYS A 425 7.75 15.18 34.65
CA CYS A 425 7.04 16.41 34.32
C CYS A 425 6.57 17.17 35.57
N GLU A 426 6.07 16.47 36.60
CA GLU A 426 5.60 17.09 37.85
C GLU A 426 6.76 17.72 38.63
N GLU A 427 7.88 17.00 38.77
CA GLU A 427 9.08 17.47 39.47
C GLU A 427 9.67 18.75 38.85
N ASN A 428 9.59 18.87 37.52
CA ASN A 428 10.17 20.00 36.79
C ASN A 428 9.14 21.09 36.41
N GLY A 429 7.86 20.91 36.76
CA GLY A 429 6.79 21.82 36.37
C GLY A 429 6.54 21.89 34.85
N TYR A 430 6.81 20.80 34.13
CA TYR A 430 6.60 20.69 32.68
C TYR A 430 5.17 20.28 32.35
N ILE A 431 4.77 20.50 31.09
CA ILE A 431 3.51 19.98 30.57
C ILE A 431 3.49 18.45 30.69
N LYS A 432 2.39 17.94 31.27
CA LYS A 432 2.14 16.51 31.37
C LYS A 432 1.44 15.98 30.13
N PRO A 433 1.62 14.68 29.81
CA PRO A 433 0.73 14.05 28.85
C PRO A 433 -0.72 14.20 29.34
N SER A 434 -1.59 14.58 28.42
CA SER A 434 -3.03 14.75 28.66
C SER A 434 -3.86 13.80 27.77
N VAL A 435 -3.21 13.14 26.80
CA VAL A 435 -3.82 12.13 25.93
C VAL A 435 -2.92 10.90 25.82
N PHE A 436 -3.50 9.72 25.97
CA PHE A 436 -2.86 8.45 25.65
C PHE A 436 -3.54 7.84 24.42
N GLN A 437 -2.77 7.50 23.39
CA GLN A 437 -3.29 6.81 22.21
C GLN A 437 -2.87 5.33 22.24
N GLY A 438 -3.84 4.43 22.39
CA GLY A 438 -3.61 3.01 22.64
C GLY A 438 -4.52 2.08 21.85
N ARG A 439 -4.08 0.82 21.70
CA ARG A 439 -4.93 -0.25 21.15
C ARG A 439 -6.06 -0.52 22.14
N TYR A 440 -7.30 -0.64 21.69
CA TYR A 440 -8.38 -1.06 22.58
C TYR A 440 -9.55 -1.57 21.75
N ASN A 441 -10.03 -2.78 22.05
CA ASN A 441 -11.20 -3.39 21.43
C ASN A 441 -11.71 -4.54 22.31
N LEU A 442 -12.78 -5.21 21.86
CA LEU A 442 -13.48 -6.24 22.62
C LEU A 442 -12.65 -7.46 23.04
N ILE A 443 -11.46 -7.66 22.44
CA ILE A 443 -10.53 -8.77 22.75
C ILE A 443 -9.11 -8.29 23.11
N ASP A 444 -8.90 -6.98 23.28
CA ASP A 444 -7.61 -6.38 23.67
C ASP A 444 -7.86 -5.38 24.80
N ARG A 445 -8.12 -5.94 25.99
CA ARG A 445 -8.61 -5.20 27.18
C ARG A 445 -7.61 -5.19 28.35
N GLN A 446 -6.37 -5.64 28.13
CA GLN A 446 -5.36 -5.75 29.20
C GLN A 446 -5.06 -4.40 29.90
N MET A 447 -5.20 -3.28 29.18
CA MET A 447 -5.03 -1.95 29.79
C MET A 447 -6.08 -1.58 30.83
N GLU A 448 -7.24 -2.23 30.84
CA GLU A 448 -8.31 -1.93 31.80
C GLU A 448 -7.85 -2.12 33.26
N GLU A 449 -6.91 -3.05 33.48
CA GLU A 449 -6.44 -3.43 34.82
C GLU A 449 -5.41 -2.45 35.42
N SER A 450 -4.54 -1.87 34.60
CA SER A 450 -3.39 -1.08 35.10
C SER A 450 -3.27 0.30 34.48
N LEU A 451 -3.32 0.39 33.15
CA LEU A 451 -3.12 1.66 32.44
C LEU A 451 -4.31 2.61 32.64
N PHE A 452 -5.54 2.17 32.39
CA PHE A 452 -6.72 3.04 32.56
C PHE A 452 -6.81 3.67 33.96
N PRO A 453 -6.64 2.93 35.07
CA PRO A 453 -6.57 3.52 36.41
C PRO A 453 -5.53 4.63 36.55
N LEU A 454 -4.32 4.44 36.02
CA LEU A 454 -3.28 5.47 36.00
C LEU A 454 -3.72 6.69 35.19
N LEU A 455 -4.23 6.49 33.97
CA LEU A 455 -4.69 7.58 33.12
C LEU A 455 -5.80 8.40 33.80
N ARG A 456 -6.78 7.74 34.42
CA ARG A 456 -7.86 8.44 35.14
C ARG A 456 -7.36 9.22 36.34
N LYS A 457 -6.41 8.67 37.10
CA LYS A 457 -5.80 9.36 38.24
C LYS A 457 -5.15 10.69 37.83
N HIS A 458 -4.59 10.76 36.62
CA HIS A 458 -3.89 11.94 36.11
C HIS A 458 -4.72 12.75 35.09
N ASN A 459 -6.02 12.47 34.95
CA ASN A 459 -6.94 13.11 33.98
C ASN A 459 -6.44 13.04 32.53
N ILE A 460 -5.86 11.90 32.15
CA ILE A 460 -5.40 11.62 30.79
C ILE A 460 -6.54 10.93 30.04
N VAL A 461 -6.94 11.50 28.91
CA VAL A 461 -7.96 10.90 28.03
C VAL A 461 -7.35 9.80 27.18
N PHE A 462 -8.14 8.79 26.82
CA PHE A 462 -7.69 7.66 26.02
C PHE A 462 -8.28 7.73 24.61
N ASN A 463 -7.41 7.71 23.60
CA ASN A 463 -7.78 7.58 22.20
C ASN A 463 -7.55 6.14 21.74
N ALA A 464 -8.63 5.39 21.57
CA ALA A 464 -8.61 4.01 21.11
C ALA A 464 -8.38 3.93 19.59
N TYR A 465 -7.37 3.20 19.15
CA TYR A 465 -7.21 2.80 17.75
C TYR A 465 -7.30 1.28 17.58
N ARG A 466 -7.56 0.83 16.34
CA ARG A 466 -7.82 -0.59 15.99
C ARG A 466 -9.07 -1.17 16.68
N TYR A 467 -10.17 -0.42 16.65
CA TYR A 467 -11.51 -0.87 17.07
C TYR A 467 -12.01 -2.03 16.18
N ALA A 468 -12.20 -1.82 14.88
CA ALA A 468 -12.65 -2.84 13.92
C ALA A 468 -11.59 -3.07 12.84
N SER A 469 -10.33 -3.19 13.23
CA SER A 469 -9.39 -4.12 12.61
C SER A 469 -9.51 -4.33 11.06
N ILE A 470 -9.05 -3.38 10.24
CA ILE A 470 -8.93 -3.55 8.77
C ILE A 470 -7.46 -3.62 8.32
N SER A 471 -7.20 -4.69 7.56
CA SER A 471 -6.15 -5.07 6.59
C SER A 471 -4.79 -4.35 6.45
N TRP A 472 -3.74 -5.20 6.59
CA TRP A 472 -2.47 -5.31 5.84
C TRP A 472 -1.55 -4.09 5.65
N PHE A 473 -0.31 -4.17 6.17
CA PHE A 473 0.97 -3.99 5.44
C PHE A 473 2.18 -4.16 6.41
N MET A 474 2.85 -5.31 6.36
CA MET A 474 4.31 -5.45 6.58
C MET A 474 4.75 -6.89 6.22
N PRO A 475 5.80 -7.10 5.41
CA PRO A 475 6.46 -8.39 5.31
C PRO A 475 7.27 -8.64 6.59
N MET A 476 7.16 -9.84 7.14
CA MET A 476 7.95 -10.26 8.30
C MET A 476 9.34 -10.71 7.86
N HIS A 477 10.37 -10.17 8.52
CA HIS A 477 11.73 -10.71 8.46
C HIS A 477 11.83 -11.92 9.43
N PRO A 478 12.49 -13.04 9.06
CA PRO A 478 12.51 -14.27 9.85
C PRO A 478 13.17 -14.20 11.24
N SER A 479 13.85 -13.10 11.60
CA SER A 479 14.68 -13.02 12.82
C SER A 479 13.95 -12.50 14.07
N PHE A 480 12.62 -12.52 14.13
CA PHE A 480 11.85 -11.88 15.21
C PHE A 480 10.92 -12.83 15.97
N GLN A 481 11.44 -13.94 16.50
CA GLN A 481 10.63 -14.90 17.28
C GLN A 481 10.14 -14.38 18.64
N SER A 482 10.84 -13.45 19.31
CA SER A 482 10.43 -12.97 20.64
C SER A 482 9.32 -11.90 20.62
N LEU A 483 9.10 -11.23 19.47
CA LEU A 483 8.12 -10.13 19.30
C LEU A 483 6.72 -10.60 18.86
N ILE A 484 6.52 -11.92 18.71
CA ILE A 484 5.34 -12.53 18.10
C ILE A 484 4.12 -12.50 19.02
N LYS A 485 4.29 -12.74 20.33
CA LYS A 485 3.17 -12.81 21.29
C LYS A 485 2.38 -11.51 21.38
N HIS A 486 3.08 -10.35 21.41
CA HIS A 486 2.41 -9.06 21.56
C HIS A 486 1.87 -8.49 20.24
N ARG A 487 2.43 -8.84 19.07
CA ARG A 487 2.04 -8.29 17.75
C ARG A 487 0.83 -8.95 17.10
N ILE A 488 0.51 -10.19 17.48
CA ILE A 488 -0.58 -10.95 16.85
C ILE A 488 -1.97 -10.57 17.37
N LEU A 489 -2.09 -10.16 18.64
CA LEU A 489 -3.29 -9.49 19.17
C LEU A 489 -3.61 -8.17 18.41
N GLN A 490 -2.61 -7.59 17.74
CA GLN A 490 -2.72 -6.26 17.12
C GLN A 490 -3.23 -6.30 15.67
N SER A 491 -3.61 -7.45 15.14
CA SER A 491 -3.86 -7.65 13.70
C SER A 491 -5.36 -7.64 13.34
N PRO A 492 -5.74 -7.28 12.10
CA PRO A 492 -7.14 -7.20 11.65
C PRO A 492 -7.97 -8.43 12.03
N LEU A 493 -9.08 -8.27 12.76
CA LEU A 493 -10.00 -9.27 13.30
C LEU A 493 -9.26 -10.36 14.10
N ALA A 494 -8.27 -9.98 14.91
CA ALA A 494 -7.30 -10.92 15.48
C ALA A 494 -6.67 -11.82 14.39
N SER A 495 -6.06 -11.20 13.39
CA SER A 495 -5.51 -11.86 12.19
C SER A 495 -6.53 -12.58 11.29
N GLY A 496 -7.83 -12.34 11.49
CA GLY A 496 -8.94 -13.02 10.81
C GLY A 496 -9.61 -14.06 11.68
N PHE A 497 -9.17 -14.25 12.93
CA PHE A 497 -9.79 -15.14 13.90
C PHE A 497 -11.27 -14.79 14.15
N LEU A 498 -11.57 -13.50 14.33
CA LEU A 498 -12.93 -13.02 14.58
C LEU A 498 -13.88 -13.18 13.37
N THR A 499 -13.38 -13.64 12.21
CA THR A 499 -14.24 -14.05 11.09
C THR A 499 -14.89 -15.42 11.31
N GLY A 500 -14.45 -16.19 12.31
CA GLY A 500 -14.92 -17.54 12.56
C GLY A 500 -14.37 -18.59 11.61
N ARG A 501 -13.69 -18.21 10.53
CA ARG A 501 -13.17 -19.16 9.52
C ARG A 501 -12.16 -20.14 10.08
N ALA A 502 -11.23 -19.67 10.92
CA ALA A 502 -10.30 -20.56 11.62
C ALA A 502 -11.04 -21.56 12.53
N THR A 503 -12.06 -21.10 13.25
CA THR A 503 -12.92 -21.94 14.10
C THR A 503 -13.72 -22.98 13.33
N ARG A 504 -14.16 -22.63 12.11
CA ARG A 504 -14.93 -23.52 11.23
C ARG A 504 -14.05 -24.46 10.41
N GLY A 505 -12.72 -24.41 10.57
CA GLY A 505 -11.76 -25.21 9.80
C GLY A 505 -11.51 -24.71 8.37
N ASP A 506 -12.08 -23.55 7.99
CA ASP A 506 -11.90 -22.90 6.68
C ASP A 506 -10.66 -21.99 6.70
N VAL A 507 -9.48 -22.60 6.82
CA VAL A 507 -8.22 -21.86 6.98
C VAL A 507 -7.54 -21.52 5.64
N GLU A 508 -8.03 -22.02 4.51
CA GLU A 508 -7.43 -21.81 3.20
C GLU A 508 -7.51 -20.33 2.78
N GLY A 509 -6.40 -19.77 2.27
CA GLY A 509 -6.30 -18.34 1.98
C GLY A 509 -6.32 -17.40 3.20
N THR A 510 -6.38 -17.93 4.43
CA THR A 510 -6.29 -17.15 5.67
C THR A 510 -4.87 -17.14 6.24
N ARG A 511 -4.64 -16.31 7.28
CA ARG A 511 -3.36 -16.29 8.02
C ARG A 511 -3.13 -17.55 8.87
N PHE A 512 -4.18 -18.35 9.09
CA PHE A 512 -4.14 -19.62 9.80
C PHE A 512 -3.77 -20.80 8.89
N SER A 513 -3.72 -20.60 7.56
CA SER A 513 -3.33 -21.65 6.60
C SER A 513 -1.92 -22.18 6.88
N PRO A 514 -1.68 -23.52 6.82
CA PRO A 514 -0.34 -24.11 7.03
C PRO A 514 0.76 -23.55 6.13
N ASN A 515 0.39 -22.99 4.97
CA ASN A 515 1.31 -22.40 4.00
C ASN A 515 1.71 -20.95 4.33
N ASN A 516 1.17 -20.39 5.42
CA ASN A 516 1.44 -19.03 5.85
C ASN A 516 2.55 -18.99 6.91
N GLN A 517 3.55 -18.13 6.72
CA GLN A 517 4.73 -18.03 7.60
C GLN A 517 4.39 -17.64 9.05
N ILE A 518 3.22 -17.04 9.30
CA ILE A 518 2.73 -16.69 10.64
C ILE A 518 1.70 -17.66 11.23
N SER A 519 1.32 -18.70 10.49
CA SER A 519 0.28 -19.67 10.91
C SER A 519 0.67 -20.39 12.19
N SER A 520 1.92 -20.86 12.33
CA SER A 520 2.38 -21.54 13.55
C SER A 520 2.22 -20.67 14.80
N ALA A 521 2.59 -19.39 14.71
CA ALA A 521 2.44 -18.43 15.78
C ALA A 521 0.96 -18.13 16.11
N LEU A 522 0.13 -17.96 15.08
CA LEU A 522 -1.30 -17.70 15.22
C LEU A 522 -2.04 -18.89 15.84
N ASN A 523 -1.75 -20.10 15.39
CA ASN A 523 -2.32 -21.32 15.93
C ASN A 523 -1.92 -21.48 17.40
N SER A 524 -0.64 -21.24 17.76
CA SER A 524 -0.23 -21.28 19.18
C SER A 524 -0.99 -20.32 20.11
N MET A 525 -1.58 -19.24 19.57
CA MET A 525 -2.32 -18.25 20.35
C MET A 525 -3.83 -18.52 20.35
N TYR A 526 -4.41 -18.80 19.19
CA TYR A 526 -5.88 -18.86 19.01
C TYR A 526 -6.43 -20.27 18.80
N ASP A 527 -5.61 -21.22 18.33
CA ASP A 527 -6.00 -22.61 18.08
C ASP A 527 -6.03 -23.41 19.40
N LYS A 528 -6.90 -22.95 20.31
CA LYS A 528 -7.21 -23.61 21.57
C LYS A 528 -8.69 -23.98 21.57
N PRO A 529 -9.07 -25.20 21.98
CA PRO A 529 -10.47 -25.65 21.95
C PRO A 529 -11.45 -24.73 22.70
N HIS A 530 -11.03 -24.12 23.81
CA HIS A 530 -11.87 -23.22 24.60
C HIS A 530 -12.10 -21.86 23.92
N ILE A 531 -11.08 -21.28 23.26
CA ILE A 531 -11.21 -20.04 22.48
C ILE A 531 -12.12 -20.27 21.27
N HIS A 532 -11.95 -21.40 20.56
CA HIS A 532 -12.83 -21.77 19.47
C HIS A 532 -14.30 -21.94 19.92
N THR A 533 -14.51 -22.57 21.08
CA THR A 533 -15.85 -22.73 21.66
C THR A 533 -16.49 -21.37 21.97
N ALA A 534 -15.76 -20.45 22.61
CA ALA A 534 -16.26 -19.11 22.91
C ALA A 534 -16.51 -18.28 21.64
N MET A 535 -15.63 -18.39 20.63
CA MET A 535 -15.82 -17.73 19.34
C MET A 535 -17.06 -18.25 18.60
N THR A 536 -17.30 -19.57 18.60
CA THR A 536 -18.54 -20.14 18.07
C THR A 536 -19.75 -19.59 18.81
N GLY A 537 -19.73 -19.55 20.14
CA GLY A 537 -20.81 -18.94 20.93
C GLY A 537 -21.07 -17.47 20.59
N LEU A 538 -20.03 -16.68 20.33
CA LEU A 538 -20.18 -15.31 19.84
C LEU A 538 -20.83 -15.27 18.45
N LEU A 539 -20.40 -16.11 17.51
CA LEU A 539 -21.00 -16.14 16.16
C LEU A 539 -22.45 -16.59 16.17
N ASP A 540 -22.78 -17.62 16.96
CA ASP A 540 -24.13 -18.15 17.11
C ASP A 540 -25.08 -17.13 17.75
N THR A 541 -24.55 -16.18 18.53
CA THR A 541 -25.34 -15.07 19.08
C THR A 541 -25.48 -13.90 18.11
N LEU A 542 -24.49 -13.66 17.25
CA LEU A 542 -24.53 -12.58 16.25
C LEU A 542 -25.39 -12.91 15.01
N GLU A 543 -25.34 -14.17 14.53
CA GLU A 543 -25.96 -14.59 13.27
C GLU A 543 -27.49 -14.40 13.23
N PRO A 544 -28.28 -14.82 14.24
CA PRO A 544 -29.73 -14.61 14.26
C PRO A 544 -30.12 -13.13 14.31
N LEU A 545 -29.23 -12.27 14.83
CA LEU A 545 -29.43 -10.83 14.96
C LEU A 545 -28.96 -10.05 13.74
N GLN A 546 -28.32 -10.72 12.76
CA GLN A 546 -27.71 -10.11 11.58
C GLN A 546 -26.69 -9.01 11.91
N ILE A 547 -26.02 -9.12 13.07
CA ILE A 547 -25.00 -8.16 13.50
C ILE A 547 -23.65 -8.65 12.96
N SER A 548 -22.97 -7.83 12.17
CA SER A 548 -21.62 -8.16 11.71
C SER A 548 -20.60 -8.05 12.85
N GLY A 549 -19.48 -8.77 12.76
CA GLY A 549 -18.40 -8.65 13.76
C GLY A 549 -17.82 -7.23 13.87
N SER A 550 -17.76 -6.50 12.76
CA SER A 550 -17.32 -5.10 12.74
C SER A 550 -18.30 -4.18 13.44
N GLU A 551 -19.60 -4.36 13.18
CA GLU A 551 -20.68 -3.64 13.88
C GLU A 551 -20.67 -3.95 15.38
N ALA A 552 -20.53 -5.23 15.74
CA ALA A 552 -20.43 -5.65 17.14
C ALA A 552 -19.25 -4.96 17.83
N CYS A 553 -18.09 -4.90 17.19
CA CYS A 553 -16.94 -4.24 17.79
C CYS A 553 -17.12 -2.72 17.94
N LEU A 554 -17.70 -2.05 16.95
CA LEU A 554 -18.02 -0.63 16.98
C LEU A 554 -19.04 -0.29 18.08
N ARG A 555 -20.14 -1.04 18.15
CA ARG A 555 -21.16 -0.84 19.17
C ARG A 555 -20.64 -1.21 20.56
N TRP A 556 -19.79 -2.23 20.67
CA TRP A 556 -19.16 -2.59 21.92
C TRP A 556 -18.21 -1.50 22.43
N ILE A 557 -17.30 -1.00 21.59
CA ILE A 557 -16.33 0.02 22.02
C ILE A 557 -17.03 1.31 22.43
N TYR A 558 -18.15 1.65 21.79
CA TYR A 558 -18.88 2.89 22.04
C TYR A 558 -19.87 2.79 23.21
N HIS A 559 -20.53 1.64 23.40
CA HIS A 559 -21.63 1.52 24.37
C HIS A 559 -21.32 0.65 25.59
N HIS A 560 -20.30 -0.20 25.51
CA HIS A 560 -20.06 -1.26 26.51
C HIS A 560 -18.63 -1.30 27.06
N SER A 561 -17.73 -0.47 26.53
CA SER A 561 -16.34 -0.42 26.94
C SER A 561 -16.11 0.49 28.15
N VAL A 562 -14.88 0.56 28.65
CA VAL A 562 -14.53 1.46 29.78
C VAL A 562 -14.26 2.91 29.35
N LEU A 563 -14.43 3.23 28.05
CA LEU A 563 -14.30 4.59 27.56
C LEU A 563 -15.38 5.50 28.17
N LYS A 564 -15.02 6.76 28.42
CA LYS A 564 -15.86 7.79 29.04
C LYS A 564 -15.96 9.01 28.13
N GLU A 565 -16.84 9.93 28.50
CA GLU A 565 -16.91 11.25 27.88
C GLU A 565 -15.52 11.92 27.86
N GLY A 566 -15.10 12.39 26.68
CA GLY A 566 -13.78 12.98 26.45
C GLY A 566 -12.71 12.01 25.93
N ASP A 567 -12.94 10.69 25.99
CA ASP A 567 -12.11 9.72 25.26
C ASP A 567 -12.42 9.78 23.74
N GLY A 568 -11.57 9.16 22.93
CA GLY A 568 -11.72 9.15 21.46
C GLY A 568 -11.69 7.74 20.88
N VAL A 569 -12.35 7.58 19.73
CA VAL A 569 -12.22 6.37 18.89
C VAL A 569 -11.68 6.80 17.52
N ILE A 570 -10.51 6.27 17.16
CA ILE A 570 -9.84 6.55 15.88
C ILE A 570 -10.37 5.58 14.83
N LEU A 571 -11.16 6.11 13.91
CA LEU A 571 -11.74 5.43 12.76
C LEU A 571 -10.73 5.32 11.61
N GLY A 572 -10.59 4.11 11.06
CA GLY A 572 -9.74 3.83 9.92
C GLY A 572 -10.59 3.34 8.75
N ALA A 573 -10.40 3.95 7.58
CA ALA A 573 -11.11 3.57 6.37
C ALA A 573 -10.22 3.75 5.14
N SER A 574 -10.38 2.87 4.15
CA SER A 574 -9.79 3.03 2.82
C SER A 574 -10.76 3.68 1.83
N LYS A 575 -12.05 3.74 2.18
CA LYS A 575 -13.11 4.36 1.37
C LYS A 575 -14.10 5.08 2.26
N LEU A 576 -14.57 6.23 1.81
CA LEU A 576 -15.51 7.07 2.56
C LEU A 576 -16.82 6.37 2.97
N PRO A 577 -17.45 5.50 2.16
CA PRO A 577 -18.63 4.74 2.59
C PRO A 577 -18.40 3.88 3.84
N GLN A 578 -17.16 3.45 4.11
CA GLN A 578 -16.85 2.70 5.33
C GLN A 578 -16.94 3.60 6.57
N ILE A 579 -16.56 4.87 6.48
CA ILE A 579 -16.68 5.83 7.60
C ILE A 579 -18.15 6.05 7.92
N VAL A 580 -18.98 6.25 6.88
CA VAL A 580 -20.43 6.39 7.02
C VAL A 580 -21.04 5.15 7.67
N GLN A 581 -20.70 3.96 7.16
CA GLN A 581 -21.19 2.70 7.74
C GLN A 581 -20.76 2.55 9.21
N ASN A 582 -19.52 2.90 9.55
CA ASN A 582 -19.05 2.82 10.93
C ASN A 582 -19.85 3.76 11.87
N VAL A 583 -20.14 4.97 11.40
CA VAL A 583 -20.98 5.96 12.11
C VAL A 583 -22.40 5.42 12.27
N ASP A 584 -22.99 4.87 11.21
CA ASP A 584 -24.33 4.29 11.25
C ASP A 584 -24.42 3.08 12.19
N ASP A 585 -23.38 2.23 12.21
CA ASP A 585 -23.30 1.08 13.10
C ASP A 585 -23.26 1.50 14.58
N ILE A 586 -22.49 2.53 14.91
CA ILE A 586 -22.49 3.13 16.27
C ILE A 586 -23.88 3.67 16.62
N ALA A 587 -24.57 4.28 15.64
CA ALA A 587 -25.89 4.89 15.81
C ALA A 587 -27.02 3.91 16.12
N LYS A 588 -26.83 2.61 15.83
CA LYS A 588 -27.79 1.55 16.18
C LYS A 588 -27.92 1.32 17.69
N GLY A 589 -27.08 1.96 18.51
CA GLY A 589 -27.18 1.92 19.97
C GLY A 589 -26.55 0.66 20.58
N PRO A 590 -26.81 0.39 21.88
CA PRO A 590 -26.15 -0.70 22.59
C PRO A 590 -26.45 -2.06 21.98
N LEU A 591 -25.46 -2.97 22.02
CA LEU A 591 -25.67 -4.39 21.72
C LEU A 591 -26.64 -5.06 22.70
N PRO A 592 -27.39 -6.09 22.26
CA PRO A 592 -28.17 -6.94 23.14
C PRO A 592 -27.32 -7.61 24.23
N ALA A 593 -27.89 -7.82 25.40
CA ALA A 593 -27.17 -8.30 26.59
C ALA A 593 -26.53 -9.69 26.37
N GLU A 594 -27.17 -10.55 25.60
CA GLU A 594 -26.67 -11.86 25.22
C GLU A 594 -25.40 -11.78 24.36
N VAL A 595 -25.30 -10.77 23.48
CA VAL A 595 -24.09 -10.53 22.66
C VAL A 595 -22.96 -10.02 23.54
N VAL A 596 -23.24 -9.07 24.44
CA VAL A 596 -22.24 -8.54 25.38
C VAL A 596 -21.67 -9.65 26.25
N ARG A 597 -22.53 -10.52 26.81
CA ARG A 597 -22.10 -11.67 27.60
C ARG A 597 -21.22 -12.64 26.79
N SER A 598 -21.55 -12.91 25.53
CA SER A 598 -20.70 -13.74 24.66
C SER A 598 -19.34 -13.11 24.38
N ILE A 599 -19.29 -11.78 24.23
CA ILE A 599 -18.05 -11.02 24.08
C ILE A 599 -17.19 -11.13 25.35
N ASP A 600 -17.78 -10.94 26.53
CA ASP A 600 -17.06 -11.02 27.79
C ASP A 600 -16.53 -12.44 28.04
N LEU A 601 -17.31 -13.49 27.75
CA LEU A 601 -16.85 -14.87 27.79
C LEU A 601 -15.67 -15.13 26.85
N LEU A 602 -15.70 -14.57 25.63
CA LEU A 602 -14.58 -14.69 24.70
C LEU A 602 -13.32 -14.03 25.25
N TRP A 603 -13.45 -12.87 25.89
CA TRP A 603 -12.33 -12.19 26.54
C TRP A 603 -11.76 -13.02 27.71
N GLU A 604 -12.61 -13.55 28.58
CA GLU A 604 -12.21 -14.41 29.69
C GLU A 604 -11.47 -15.67 29.22
N GLU A 605 -11.92 -16.30 28.14
CA GLU A 605 -11.24 -17.46 27.54
C GLU A 605 -9.88 -17.09 26.92
N LEU A 606 -9.74 -15.88 26.36
CA LEU A 606 -8.46 -15.40 25.82
C LEU A 606 -7.42 -15.09 26.91
N GLN A 607 -7.85 -14.85 28.15
CA GLN A 607 -6.95 -14.61 29.29
C GLN A 607 -6.36 -15.91 29.87
N LYS A 608 -6.92 -17.08 29.54
CA LYS A 608 -6.43 -18.40 29.97
C LYS A 608 -5.30 -18.92 29.07
#